data_AF-A0A182DX58-F1
#
_entry.id   AF-A0A182DX58-F1
#
_cell.length_a   1.000
_cell.length_b   1.000
_cell.length_c   1.000
_cell.angle_alpha   90.00
_cell.angle_beta   90.00
_cell.angle_gamma   90.00
#
_symmetry.space_group_name_H-M   'P 1'
#
loop_
_entity.id
_entity.type
_entity.pdbx_description
1 polymer ?
#
loop_
_entity_poly.entity_id
_entity_poly.type
_entity_poly.pdbx_seq_one_letter_code
_entity_poly.pdbx_strand_id
1 'polypeptide(L)'
;MTSETASTCSTAAAADIACIDPLDGDDLCPLLQQFGTAMSKACFDDARVLIESFRAIRAPISASAEDSLCHLLLSACIQIVKAENAYYSLNFTVPKAFFRRESSLQLTYTQIKAELCQMDDVAGNTKISAAEDIRRRLIDFTSARVSMINVYNSFLVENFGLPNELTALTTVLSSVEHLLMLLVNHESLKSLFTFVVNEIVAMKLLLEAQLALIRCEFLQSLIKLKSAHVRLRAWFNSVGYKPMQIKTTVKFFGFSNDLHFKIARPQVQCSSLRLCSWAYEFYMLLLAKFSLYFHDSLQSQCSTNDFDHTISAMKSPNFVQMFTAFQRKMEPLFILLIANRYSAPDISSLVGYGCAADTNDGEGELRKKFLIFLKIGDEAKKVDFLLPSISILIQDSVTKKSGTDRIIYCYDQLICKSFFILPVEYNLYITIIFDRKVSERDNTVDSFDIGHDNKDRSLFLPPT
;
A
#
# COMPACT_ATOMS: atom_id res chain seq x y z
N MET A 1 98.50 -0.27 -8.94
CA MET A 1 97.08 -0.12 -9.31
C MET A 1 96.34 -1.32 -8.74
N THR A 2 95.82 -1.14 -7.54
CA THR A 2 95.13 -2.13 -6.71
C THR A 2 93.64 -2.13 -7.05
N SER A 3 93.08 -3.29 -7.35
CA SER A 3 91.65 -3.51 -7.53
C SER A 3 91.13 -4.18 -6.26
N GLU A 4 90.36 -3.43 -5.47
CA GLU A 4 89.57 -3.94 -4.36
C GLU A 4 88.11 -4.13 -4.80
N THR A 5 87.59 -5.30 -4.51
CA THR A 5 86.19 -5.71 -4.62
C THR A 5 85.37 -5.06 -3.51
N ALA A 6 84.33 -4.32 -3.86
CA ALA A 6 83.27 -3.90 -2.94
C ALA A 6 81.93 -4.52 -3.37
N SER A 7 81.48 -5.52 -2.63
CA SER A 7 80.06 -5.88 -2.57
C SER A 7 79.40 -5.02 -1.50
N THR A 8 78.25 -4.42 -1.78
CA THR A 8 77.07 -4.48 -0.89
C THR A 8 75.88 -3.70 -1.44
N CYS A 9 74.71 -4.21 -1.06
CA CYS A 9 73.41 -3.55 -1.01
C CYS A 9 72.63 -3.41 -2.31
N SER A 10 71.90 -4.48 -2.58
CA SER A 10 70.57 -4.50 -3.17
C SER A 10 69.68 -3.35 -2.68
N THR A 11 69.56 -2.30 -3.48
CA THR A 11 68.40 -1.42 -3.48
C THR A 11 67.31 -2.09 -4.32
N ALA A 12 66.49 -2.91 -3.68
CA ALA A 12 65.17 -3.26 -4.20
C ALA A 12 64.32 -1.97 -4.21
N ALA A 13 64.48 -1.18 -5.27
CA ALA A 13 63.74 0.04 -5.50
C ALA A 13 62.32 -0.33 -5.95
N ALA A 14 61.36 -0.16 -5.05
CA ALA A 14 60.04 0.43 -5.29
C ALA A 14 59.44 0.21 -6.70
N ALA A 15 59.22 -1.04 -7.08
CA ALA A 15 58.45 -1.41 -8.27
C ALA A 15 57.48 -2.51 -7.86
N ASP A 16 56.36 -2.10 -7.24
CA ASP A 16 55.10 -2.87 -7.14
C ASP A 16 53.98 -2.04 -6.47
N ILE A 17 53.92 -0.72 -6.78
CA ILE A 17 52.64 -0.03 -6.70
C ILE A 17 51.96 -0.35 -8.02
N ALA A 18 51.11 -1.38 -8.03
CA ALA A 18 50.23 -1.66 -9.16
C ALA A 18 49.57 -0.33 -9.56
N CYS A 19 49.83 0.12 -10.79
CA CYS A 19 49.22 1.32 -11.33
C CYS A 19 47.71 1.02 -11.42
N ILE A 20 46.95 1.53 -10.46
CA ILE A 20 45.50 1.39 -10.48
C ILE A 20 45.02 2.37 -11.55
N ASP A 21 44.50 1.84 -12.65
CA ASP A 21 43.93 2.66 -13.73
C ASP A 21 42.74 3.48 -13.23
N PRO A 22 42.51 4.70 -13.78
CA PRO A 22 41.31 5.50 -13.50
C PRO A 22 40.04 4.70 -13.76
N LEU A 23 39.04 4.90 -12.92
CA LEU A 23 37.79 4.15 -13.02
C LEU A 23 36.98 4.62 -14.23
N ASP A 24 36.50 3.68 -15.05
CA ASP A 24 35.57 3.97 -16.13
C ASP A 24 34.16 3.42 -15.84
N GLY A 25 33.20 3.78 -16.69
CA GLY A 25 31.82 3.32 -16.53
C GLY A 25 31.63 1.81 -16.73
N ASP A 26 32.48 1.16 -17.52
CA ASP A 26 32.37 -0.26 -17.83
C ASP A 26 32.81 -1.12 -16.63
N ASP A 27 33.78 -0.66 -15.85
CA ASP A 27 34.17 -1.24 -14.56
C ASP A 27 33.01 -1.28 -13.55
N LEU A 28 32.11 -0.28 -13.60
CA LEU A 28 30.95 -0.20 -12.70
C LEU A 28 29.82 -1.16 -13.07
N CYS A 29 29.67 -1.51 -14.35
CA CYS A 29 28.56 -2.33 -14.84
C CYS A 29 28.38 -3.65 -14.06
N PRO A 30 29.38 -4.54 -13.93
CA PRO A 30 29.22 -5.81 -13.21
C PRO A 30 29.00 -5.61 -11.70
N LEU A 31 29.58 -4.56 -11.11
CA LEU A 31 29.34 -4.20 -9.71
C LEU A 31 27.88 -3.80 -9.50
N LEU A 32 27.32 -2.98 -10.39
CA LEU A 32 25.95 -2.51 -10.31
C LEU A 32 24.91 -3.61 -10.56
N GLN A 33 25.25 -4.63 -11.35
CA GLN A 33 24.43 -5.84 -11.48
C GLN A 33 24.30 -6.59 -10.16
N GLN A 34 25.42 -6.77 -9.46
CA GLN A 34 25.45 -7.43 -8.15
C GLN A 34 24.72 -6.59 -7.10
N PHE A 35 24.96 -5.28 -7.09
CA PHE A 35 24.25 -4.31 -6.28
C PHE A 35 22.73 -4.41 -6.49
N GLY A 36 22.28 -4.32 -7.74
CA GLY A 36 20.85 -4.39 -8.08
C GLY A 36 20.23 -5.73 -7.67
N THR A 37 20.99 -6.82 -7.70
CA THR A 37 20.55 -8.15 -7.26
C THR A 37 20.43 -8.26 -5.74
N ALA A 38 21.31 -7.62 -4.98
CA ALA A 38 21.18 -7.53 -3.53
C ALA A 38 19.99 -6.62 -3.14
N MET A 39 19.84 -5.48 -3.82
CA MET A 39 18.72 -4.55 -3.64
C MET A 39 17.37 -5.21 -3.90
N SER A 40 17.23 -6.01 -4.98
CA SER A 40 15.97 -6.66 -5.33
C SER A 40 15.50 -7.72 -4.34
N LYS A 41 16.41 -8.20 -3.49
CA LYS A 41 16.14 -9.11 -2.37
C LYS A 41 15.96 -8.38 -1.03
N ALA A 42 15.95 -7.05 -1.04
CA ALA A 42 15.98 -6.20 0.15
C ALA A 42 17.17 -6.48 1.10
N CYS A 43 18.27 -7.03 0.58
CA CYS A 43 19.53 -7.22 1.30
C CYS A 43 20.32 -5.90 1.30
N PHE A 44 19.77 -4.87 1.94
CA PHE A 44 20.32 -3.51 1.90
C PHE A 44 21.73 -3.43 2.51
N ASP A 45 21.99 -4.12 3.62
CA ASP A 45 23.32 -4.12 4.24
C ASP A 45 24.36 -4.78 3.33
N ASP A 46 24.03 -5.89 2.68
CA ASP A 46 24.93 -6.56 1.72
C ASP A 46 25.23 -5.66 0.51
N ALA A 47 24.20 -4.98 -0.03
CA ALA A 47 24.35 -4.03 -1.13
C ALA A 47 25.26 -2.84 -0.74
N ARG A 48 25.14 -2.36 0.50
CA ARG A 48 26.00 -1.29 1.04
C ARG A 48 27.45 -1.74 1.13
N VAL A 49 27.69 -2.88 1.79
CA VAL A 49 29.03 -3.45 2.00
C VAL A 49 29.73 -3.71 0.66
N LEU A 50 28.99 -4.20 -0.34
CA LEU A 50 29.51 -4.40 -1.69
C LEU A 50 30.09 -3.11 -2.28
N ILE A 51 29.34 -2.00 -2.26
CA ILE A 51 29.81 -0.72 -2.80
C ILE A 51 30.94 -0.11 -1.96
N GLU A 52 30.84 -0.18 -0.63
CA GLU A 52 31.88 0.35 0.27
C GLU A 52 33.20 -0.41 0.11
N SER A 53 33.16 -1.74 -0.03
CA SER A 53 34.35 -2.56 -0.25
C SER A 53 35.04 -2.23 -1.57
N PHE A 54 34.27 -2.05 -2.66
CA PHE A 54 34.80 -1.65 -3.95
C PHE A 54 35.44 -0.25 -3.88
N ARG A 55 34.75 0.71 -3.24
CA ARG A 55 35.27 2.08 -3.05
C ARG A 55 36.53 2.13 -2.18
N ALA A 56 36.69 1.24 -1.20
CA ALA A 56 37.89 1.18 -0.37
C ALA A 56 39.12 0.71 -1.15
N ILE A 57 38.93 -0.10 -2.19
CA ILE A 57 39.99 -0.63 -3.05
C ILE A 57 40.33 0.37 -4.18
N ARG A 58 39.34 1.14 -4.65
CA ARG A 58 39.47 2.12 -5.73
C ARG A 58 39.32 3.54 -5.18
N ALA A 59 40.43 4.15 -4.76
CA ALA A 59 40.45 5.57 -4.40
C ALA A 59 40.42 6.45 -5.66
N PRO A 60 39.93 7.70 -5.58
CA PRO A 60 40.03 8.65 -6.70
C PRO A 60 41.50 8.93 -6.98
N ILE A 61 41.97 8.55 -8.17
CA ILE A 61 43.38 8.63 -8.56
C ILE A 61 43.57 9.72 -9.61
N SER A 62 42.53 10.06 -10.38
CA SER A 62 42.62 11.04 -11.47
C SER A 62 41.69 12.24 -11.26
N ALA A 63 42.05 13.37 -11.87
CA ALA A 63 41.16 14.52 -12.01
C ALA A 63 40.24 14.38 -13.25
N SER A 64 40.11 13.17 -13.82
CA SER A 64 39.28 12.97 -15.00
C SER A 64 37.79 13.10 -14.64
N ALA A 65 37.01 13.65 -15.57
CA ALA A 65 35.57 13.83 -15.37
C ALA A 65 34.85 12.48 -15.21
N GLU A 66 35.31 11.44 -15.90
CA GLU A 66 34.72 10.10 -15.87
C GLU A 66 35.00 9.37 -14.54
N ASP A 67 36.23 9.39 -14.05
CA ASP A 67 36.61 8.83 -12.73
C ASP A 67 35.85 9.54 -11.60
N SER A 68 35.74 10.88 -11.69
CA SER A 68 34.94 11.68 -10.76
C SER A 68 33.45 11.31 -10.79
N LEU A 69 32.89 11.11 -11.98
CA LEU A 69 31.50 10.65 -12.14
C LEU A 69 31.30 9.26 -11.54
N CYS A 70 32.23 8.33 -11.78
CA CYS A 70 32.14 6.99 -11.23
C CYS A 70 32.14 6.99 -9.69
N HIS A 71 32.97 7.83 -9.06
CA HIS A 71 32.95 8.01 -7.61
C HIS A 71 31.67 8.69 -7.08
N LEU A 72 31.09 9.63 -7.84
CA LEU A 72 29.78 10.19 -7.54
C LEU A 72 28.69 9.11 -7.56
N LEU A 73 28.70 8.22 -8.57
CA LEU A 73 27.76 7.11 -8.69
C LEU A 73 27.88 6.13 -7.51
N LEU A 74 29.11 5.75 -7.12
CA LEU A 74 29.34 4.91 -5.94
C LEU A 74 28.79 5.56 -4.65
N SER A 75 29.01 6.87 -4.48
CA SER A 75 28.45 7.64 -3.36
C SER A 75 26.91 7.63 -3.39
N ALA A 76 26.32 7.87 -4.56
CA ALA A 76 24.87 7.86 -4.76
C ALA A 76 24.27 6.47 -4.44
N CYS A 77 24.91 5.37 -4.85
CA CYS A 77 24.46 4.02 -4.51
C CYS A 77 24.40 3.79 -2.99
N ILE A 78 25.41 4.23 -2.23
CA ILE A 78 25.40 4.11 -0.76
C ILE A 78 24.25 4.92 -0.15
N GLN A 79 24.01 6.14 -0.65
CA GLN A 79 22.89 6.97 -0.19
C GLN A 79 21.53 6.35 -0.55
N ILE A 80 21.39 5.79 -1.75
CA ILE A 80 20.19 5.08 -2.22
C ILE A 80 19.89 3.89 -1.31
N VAL A 81 20.87 3.07 -0.96
CA VAL A 81 20.65 1.92 -0.05
C VAL A 81 20.09 2.37 1.29
N LYS A 82 20.66 3.43 1.85
CA LYS A 82 20.19 4.01 3.12
C LYS A 82 18.75 4.52 2.99
N ALA A 83 18.43 5.18 1.88
CA ALA A 83 17.09 5.68 1.60
C ALA A 83 16.08 4.53 1.41
N GLU A 84 16.43 3.48 0.66
CA GLU A 84 15.57 2.31 0.43
C GLU A 84 15.29 1.54 1.72
N ASN A 85 16.28 1.37 2.59
CA ASN A 85 16.06 0.74 3.90
C ASN A 85 15.07 1.56 4.75
N ALA A 86 15.23 2.89 4.77
CA ALA A 86 14.28 3.78 5.43
C ALA A 86 12.89 3.77 4.77
N TYR A 87 12.83 3.64 3.44
CA TYR A 87 11.60 3.54 2.66
C TYR A 87 10.79 2.28 3.02
N TYR A 88 11.43 1.12 3.02
CA TYR A 88 10.77 -0.16 3.35
C TYR A 88 10.31 -0.25 4.81
N SER A 89 10.92 0.55 5.70
CA SER A 89 10.46 0.71 7.08
C SER A 89 9.11 1.45 7.19
N LEU A 90 8.66 2.12 6.12
CA LEU A 90 7.41 2.89 6.01
C LEU A 90 7.24 4.00 7.08
N ASN A 91 8.26 4.29 7.87
CA ASN A 91 8.18 5.22 9.00
C ASN A 91 7.84 6.66 8.58
N PHE A 92 8.02 7.00 7.30
CA PHE A 92 7.67 8.32 6.74
C PHE A 92 6.17 8.58 6.63
N THR A 93 5.33 7.54 6.80
CA THR A 93 3.87 7.65 6.74
C THR A 93 3.21 7.82 8.12
N VAL A 94 3.96 7.65 9.21
CA VAL A 94 3.38 7.68 10.56
C VAL A 94 3.01 9.13 10.93
N PRO A 95 1.77 9.41 11.37
CA PRO A 95 1.35 10.75 11.79
C PRO A 95 2.28 11.35 12.86
N LYS A 96 2.43 12.68 12.81
CA LYS A 96 3.35 13.44 13.67
C LYS A 96 3.01 13.25 15.16
N ALA A 97 3.65 12.31 15.83
CA ALA A 97 3.73 12.32 17.29
C ALA A 97 4.79 13.36 17.71
N PHE A 98 4.47 14.14 18.76
CA PHE A 98 5.37 15.15 19.33
C PHE A 98 6.79 14.58 19.48
N PHE A 99 7.79 15.35 19.02
CA PHE A 99 9.24 15.08 19.06
C PHE A 99 9.87 14.12 18.03
N ARG A 100 9.17 13.66 16.98
CA ARG A 100 9.85 12.96 15.87
C ARG A 100 10.59 13.93 14.94
N ARG A 101 11.90 13.69 14.77
CA ARG A 101 12.76 14.30 13.74
C ARG A 101 12.12 14.05 12.37
N GLU A 102 11.94 15.11 11.58
CA GLU A 102 11.42 15.01 10.21
C GLU A 102 12.12 13.87 9.46
N SER A 103 11.41 12.79 9.17
CA SER A 103 11.89 11.82 8.20
C SER A 103 11.54 12.36 6.82
N SER A 104 12.26 13.39 6.39
CA SER A 104 12.13 13.90 5.04
C SER A 104 12.86 12.96 4.07
N LEU A 105 12.41 11.70 4.05
CA LEU A 105 12.89 10.68 3.12
C LEU A 105 12.78 11.18 1.67
N GLN A 106 11.70 11.92 1.38
CA GLN A 106 11.54 12.67 0.14
C GLN A 106 12.69 13.65 -0.11
N LEU A 107 13.13 14.43 0.89
CA LEU A 107 14.30 15.31 0.75
C LEU A 107 15.59 14.52 0.54
N THR A 108 15.72 13.33 1.12
CA THR A 108 16.88 12.45 0.89
C THR A 108 16.97 12.04 -0.59
N TYR A 109 15.88 11.55 -1.19
CA TYR A 109 15.87 11.23 -2.62
C TYR A 109 16.05 12.47 -3.51
N THR A 110 15.46 13.61 -3.16
CA THR A 110 15.65 14.87 -3.88
C THR A 110 17.10 15.36 -3.82
N GLN A 111 17.78 15.20 -2.68
CA GLN A 111 19.18 15.54 -2.51
C GLN A 111 20.08 14.64 -3.38
N ILE A 112 19.85 13.32 -3.36
CA ILE A 112 20.58 12.37 -4.23
C ILE A 112 20.41 12.79 -5.70
N LYS A 113 19.18 13.10 -6.13
CA LYS A 113 18.90 13.57 -7.48
C LYS A 113 19.64 14.87 -7.80
N ALA A 114 19.64 15.83 -6.89
CA ALA A 114 20.33 17.10 -7.09
C ALA A 114 21.84 16.91 -7.26
N GLU A 115 22.46 16.05 -6.45
CA GLU A 115 23.89 15.69 -6.58
C GLU A 115 24.19 15.03 -7.93
N LEU A 116 23.34 14.09 -8.38
CA LEU A 116 23.48 13.46 -9.69
C LEU A 116 23.32 14.45 -10.86
N CYS A 117 22.53 15.52 -10.69
CA CYS A 117 22.32 16.55 -11.71
C CYS A 117 23.42 17.63 -11.75
N GLN A 118 24.32 17.72 -10.77
CA GLN A 118 25.33 18.80 -10.69
C GLN A 118 26.44 18.70 -11.75
N MET A 119 26.54 17.60 -12.49
CA MET A 119 27.52 17.45 -13.57
C MET A 119 26.93 17.96 -14.88
N ASP A 120 27.58 18.99 -15.45
CA ASP A 120 27.21 19.58 -16.74
C ASP A 120 27.30 18.55 -17.87
N ASP A 121 26.30 18.57 -18.75
CA ASP A 121 26.37 17.89 -20.05
C ASP A 121 27.55 18.49 -20.82
N VAL A 122 28.71 17.84 -20.81
CA VAL A 122 29.75 18.05 -21.83
C VAL A 122 29.23 17.41 -23.13
N ALA A 123 28.14 17.96 -23.64
CA ALA A 123 27.43 17.53 -24.84
C ALA A 123 28.21 18.03 -26.07
N GLY A 124 29.30 17.32 -26.37
CA GLY A 124 30.01 17.39 -27.63
C GLY A 124 29.94 16.05 -28.35
N ASN A 125 28.78 15.73 -28.96
CA ASN A 125 28.60 14.75 -30.06
C ASN A 125 29.30 13.38 -29.98
N THR A 126 29.61 12.89 -28.78
CA THR A 126 30.31 11.61 -28.54
C THR A 126 29.35 10.59 -27.91
N LYS A 127 29.63 9.30 -28.11
CA LYS A 127 28.86 8.19 -27.54
C LYS A 127 28.69 8.43 -26.03
N ILE A 128 27.47 8.31 -25.52
CA ILE A 128 27.17 8.38 -24.09
C ILE A 128 28.01 7.31 -23.39
N SER A 129 28.86 7.71 -22.44
CA SER A 129 29.65 6.75 -21.64
C SER A 129 28.72 5.91 -20.77
N ALA A 130 29.16 4.70 -20.40
CA ALA A 130 28.39 3.84 -19.51
C ALA A 130 28.08 4.53 -18.17
N ALA A 131 29.03 5.29 -17.62
CA ALA A 131 28.85 6.07 -16.40
C ALA A 131 27.74 7.14 -16.55
N GLU A 132 27.70 7.84 -17.68
CA GLU A 132 26.68 8.85 -17.97
C GLU A 132 25.28 8.24 -18.16
N ASP A 133 25.18 7.09 -18.83
CA ASP A 133 23.90 6.37 -18.94
C ASP A 133 23.42 5.91 -17.55
N ILE A 134 24.29 5.28 -16.75
CA ILE A 134 23.99 4.89 -15.36
C ILE A 134 23.50 6.09 -14.54
N ARG A 135 24.16 7.25 -14.65
CA ARG A 135 23.77 8.48 -13.96
C ARG A 135 22.33 8.87 -14.28
N ARG A 136 21.99 8.93 -15.57
CA ARG A 136 20.63 9.25 -16.04
C ARG A 136 19.61 8.26 -15.50
N ARG A 137 19.95 6.97 -15.48
CA ARG A 137 19.10 5.91 -14.91
C ARG A 137 18.88 6.03 -13.40
N LEU A 138 19.89 6.44 -12.64
CA LEU A 138 19.71 6.70 -11.20
C LEU A 138 18.87 7.96 -10.93
N ILE A 139 18.90 8.97 -11.82
CA ILE A 139 17.98 10.12 -11.77
C ILE A 139 16.53 9.67 -12.01
N ASP A 140 16.30 8.79 -12.97
CA ASP A 140 14.97 8.20 -13.23
C ASP A 140 14.47 7.41 -12.01
N PHE A 141 15.35 6.58 -11.42
CA PHE A 141 15.06 5.80 -10.21
C PHE A 141 14.65 6.69 -9.02
N THR A 142 15.46 7.72 -8.70
CA THR A 142 15.18 8.63 -7.58
C THR A 142 13.88 9.41 -7.80
N SER A 143 13.61 9.83 -9.04
CA SER A 143 12.36 10.50 -9.42
C SER A 143 11.14 9.58 -9.23
N ALA A 144 11.24 8.32 -9.63
CA ALA A 144 10.19 7.33 -9.42
C ALA A 144 9.88 7.11 -7.93
N ARG A 145 10.92 7.06 -7.09
CA ARG A 145 10.75 6.94 -5.63
C ARG A 145 10.07 8.14 -5.00
N VAL A 146 10.41 9.35 -5.41
CA VAL A 146 9.70 10.56 -4.95
C VAL A 146 8.21 10.49 -5.31
N SER A 147 7.88 10.09 -6.53
CA SER A 147 6.48 9.90 -6.94
C SER A 147 5.75 8.86 -6.09
N MET A 148 6.40 7.72 -5.81
CA MET A 148 5.84 6.69 -4.94
C MET A 148 5.63 7.16 -3.50
N ILE A 149 6.57 7.91 -2.93
CA ILE A 149 6.42 8.52 -1.60
C ILE A 149 5.20 9.44 -1.57
N ASN A 150 4.99 10.24 -2.61
CA ASN A 150 3.81 11.11 -2.71
C ASN A 150 2.51 10.31 -2.75
N VAL A 151 2.48 9.19 -3.48
CA VAL A 151 1.32 8.28 -3.51
C VAL A 151 1.04 7.72 -2.11
N TYR A 152 2.07 7.26 -1.38
CA TYR A 152 1.91 6.79 0.00
C TYR A 152 1.43 7.90 0.96
N ASN A 153 1.91 9.12 0.79
CA ASN A 153 1.48 10.26 1.60
C ASN A 153 0.01 10.64 1.33
N SER A 154 -0.52 10.42 0.12
CA SER A 154 -1.94 10.66 -0.19
C SER A 154 -2.87 9.81 0.66
N PHE A 155 -2.45 8.62 1.10
CA PHE A 155 -3.24 7.82 2.03
C PHE A 155 -3.48 8.55 3.35
N LEU A 156 -2.65 9.51 3.76
CA LEU A 156 -2.75 10.26 5.02
C LEU A 156 -3.68 11.48 4.95
N VAL A 157 -4.18 11.82 3.77
CA VAL A 157 -5.09 12.96 3.57
C VAL A 157 -6.53 12.56 3.86
N GLU A 158 -7.33 13.47 4.42
CA GLU A 158 -8.73 13.21 4.82
C GLU A 158 -9.66 12.84 3.65
N ASN A 159 -9.34 13.24 2.42
CA ASN A 159 -10.15 12.98 1.22
C ASN A 159 -9.87 11.62 0.55
N PHE A 160 -8.90 10.85 1.06
CA PHE A 160 -8.55 9.57 0.48
C PHE A 160 -9.78 8.64 0.42
N GLY A 161 -10.01 8.05 -0.76
CA GLY A 161 -11.16 7.17 -1.02
C GLY A 161 -12.20 7.75 -1.97
N LEU A 162 -12.05 9.00 -2.43
CA LEU A 162 -12.85 9.54 -3.53
C LEU A 162 -12.40 8.96 -4.89
N PRO A 163 -13.34 8.70 -5.84
CA PRO A 163 -12.99 8.13 -7.14
C PRO A 163 -11.97 8.95 -7.95
N ASN A 164 -12.10 10.28 -7.92
CA ASN A 164 -11.20 11.17 -8.66
C ASN A 164 -9.78 11.11 -8.14
N GLU A 165 -9.61 11.04 -6.81
CA GLU A 165 -8.29 10.94 -6.18
C GLU A 165 -7.64 9.59 -6.50
N LEU A 166 -8.37 8.48 -6.34
CA LEU A 166 -7.87 7.15 -6.68
C LEU A 166 -7.48 7.04 -8.17
N THR A 167 -8.26 7.68 -9.06
CA THR A 167 -7.96 7.74 -10.50
C THR A 167 -6.68 8.54 -10.77
N ALA A 168 -6.49 9.67 -10.10
CA ALA A 168 -5.28 10.48 -10.22
C ALA A 168 -4.04 9.71 -9.74
N LEU A 169 -4.11 9.04 -8.59
CA LEU A 169 -3.02 8.22 -8.07
C LEU A 169 -2.67 7.05 -8.99
N THR A 170 -3.69 6.38 -9.53
CA THR A 170 -3.50 5.29 -10.52
C THR A 170 -2.84 5.80 -11.80
N THR A 171 -3.17 7.01 -12.24
CA THR A 171 -2.56 7.65 -13.42
C THR A 171 -1.08 7.97 -13.18
N VAL A 172 -0.74 8.47 -11.99
CA VAL A 172 0.65 8.70 -11.58
C VAL A 172 1.44 7.40 -11.61
N LEU A 173 0.93 6.33 -10.98
CA LEU A 173 1.58 5.02 -10.98
C LEU A 173 1.75 4.46 -12.40
N SER A 174 0.75 4.59 -13.27
CA SER A 174 0.81 4.13 -14.66
C SER A 174 1.90 4.86 -15.46
N SER A 175 2.04 6.17 -15.23
CA SER A 175 3.06 6.99 -15.90
C SER A 175 4.47 6.57 -15.45
N VAL A 176 4.67 6.36 -14.14
CA VAL A 176 5.96 5.93 -13.58
C VAL A 176 6.29 4.49 -14.02
N GLU A 177 5.31 3.59 -14.00
CA GLU A 177 5.47 2.21 -14.50
C GLU A 177 5.93 2.21 -15.96
N HIS A 178 5.27 2.98 -16.83
CA HIS A 178 5.63 3.06 -18.24
C HIS A 178 7.07 3.53 -18.43
N LEU A 179 7.49 4.58 -17.72
CA LEU A 179 8.85 5.09 -17.78
C LEU A 179 9.86 4.03 -17.35
N LEU A 180 9.64 3.36 -16.22
CA LEU A 180 10.58 2.36 -15.71
C LEU A 180 10.60 1.08 -16.52
N MET A 181 9.47 0.66 -17.11
CA MET A 181 9.40 -0.53 -17.96
C MET A 181 10.31 -0.41 -19.19
N LEU A 182 10.53 0.79 -19.72
CA LEU A 182 11.50 1.05 -20.78
C LEU A 182 12.95 0.78 -20.33
N LEU A 183 13.22 0.82 -19.01
CA LEU A 183 14.55 0.69 -18.42
C LEU A 183 14.82 -0.70 -17.83
N VAL A 184 13.82 -1.58 -17.75
CA VAL A 184 13.95 -2.93 -17.14
C VAL A 184 14.98 -3.80 -17.87
N ASN A 185 15.27 -3.55 -19.14
CA ASN A 185 16.28 -4.30 -19.90
C ASN A 185 17.68 -3.70 -19.85
N HIS A 186 17.92 -2.65 -19.05
CA HIS A 186 19.24 -2.05 -18.89
C HIS A 186 20.25 -3.06 -18.34
N GLU A 187 21.40 -3.20 -18.99
CA GLU A 187 22.39 -4.25 -18.73
C GLU A 187 22.84 -4.28 -17.27
N SER A 188 23.11 -3.12 -16.67
CA SER A 188 23.65 -3.03 -15.31
C SER A 188 22.61 -2.84 -14.20
N LEU A 189 21.39 -2.41 -14.52
CA LEU A 189 20.39 -1.92 -13.56
C LEU A 189 19.04 -2.65 -13.64
N LYS A 190 18.91 -3.66 -14.51
CA LYS A 190 17.72 -4.48 -14.69
C LYS A 190 17.08 -4.93 -13.36
N SER A 191 17.88 -5.50 -12.46
CA SER A 191 17.38 -6.00 -11.17
C SER A 191 16.81 -4.87 -10.29
N LEU A 192 17.44 -3.69 -10.33
CA LEU A 192 17.01 -2.52 -9.57
C LEU A 192 15.69 -1.97 -10.11
N PHE A 193 15.54 -1.83 -11.42
CA PHE A 193 14.29 -1.35 -12.01
C PHE A 193 13.15 -2.35 -11.87
N THR A 194 13.43 -3.64 -12.07
CA THR A 194 12.44 -4.71 -11.85
C THR A 194 11.90 -4.69 -10.42
N PHE A 195 12.78 -4.43 -9.45
CA PHE A 195 12.41 -4.32 -8.03
C PHE A 195 11.40 -3.19 -7.77
N VAL A 196 11.62 -1.99 -8.34
CA VAL A 196 10.67 -0.86 -8.19
C VAL A 196 9.37 -1.10 -8.97
N VAL A 197 9.46 -1.63 -10.19
CA VAL A 197 8.28 -1.92 -11.02
C VAL A 197 7.34 -2.92 -10.35
N ASN A 198 7.89 -3.97 -9.72
CA ASN A 198 7.07 -4.97 -9.01
C ASN A 198 6.18 -4.33 -7.92
N GLU A 199 6.74 -3.38 -7.18
CA GLU A 199 6.01 -2.61 -6.16
C GLU A 199 4.94 -1.70 -6.79
N ILE A 200 5.30 -0.92 -7.82
CA ILE A 200 4.37 -0.01 -8.52
C ILE A 200 3.16 -0.80 -9.06
N VAL A 201 3.41 -1.92 -9.72
CA VAL A 201 2.35 -2.75 -10.31
C VAL A 201 1.42 -3.31 -9.23
N ALA A 202 1.99 -3.78 -8.11
CA ALA A 202 1.18 -4.28 -6.99
C ALA A 202 0.31 -3.16 -6.38
N MET A 203 0.91 -2.00 -6.12
CA MET A 203 0.19 -0.84 -5.56
C MET A 203 -0.90 -0.31 -6.47
N LYS A 204 -0.62 -0.24 -7.78
CA LYS A 204 -1.59 0.18 -8.79
C LYS A 204 -2.81 -0.73 -8.79
N LEU A 205 -2.60 -2.05 -8.79
CA LEU A 205 -3.69 -3.03 -8.74
C LEU A 205 -4.54 -2.90 -7.46
N LEU A 206 -3.92 -2.60 -6.31
CA LEU A 206 -4.66 -2.36 -5.07
C LEU A 206 -5.53 -1.10 -5.14
N LEU A 207 -5.00 0.01 -5.67
CA LEU A 207 -5.78 1.24 -5.89
C LEU A 207 -6.90 1.05 -6.91
N GLU A 208 -6.63 0.34 -8.00
CA GLU A 208 -7.62 0.00 -9.02
C GLU A 208 -8.74 -0.90 -8.46
N ALA A 209 -8.40 -1.83 -7.55
CA ALA A 209 -9.35 -2.68 -6.86
C ALA A 209 -10.22 -1.88 -5.87
N GLN A 210 -9.61 -0.96 -5.10
CA GLN A 210 -10.34 -0.02 -4.25
C GLN A 210 -11.31 0.84 -5.07
N LEU A 211 -10.86 1.36 -6.23
CA LEU A 211 -11.71 2.16 -7.12
C LEU A 211 -12.90 1.34 -7.66
N ALA A 212 -12.66 0.11 -8.10
CA ALA A 212 -13.72 -0.78 -8.58
C ALA A 212 -14.72 -1.11 -7.44
N LEU A 213 -14.23 -1.31 -6.21
CA LEU A 213 -15.06 -1.59 -5.04
C LEU A 213 -16.00 -0.43 -4.71
N ILE A 214 -15.50 0.81 -4.63
CA ILE A 214 -16.35 1.97 -4.32
C ILE A 214 -17.34 2.31 -5.44
N ARG A 215 -17.05 1.87 -6.68
CA ARG A 215 -17.99 1.94 -7.82
C ARG A 215 -18.95 0.74 -7.89
N CYS A 216 -18.80 -0.21 -6.97
CA CYS A 216 -19.58 -1.44 -6.89
C CYS A 216 -19.48 -2.32 -8.15
N GLU A 217 -18.32 -2.34 -8.81
CA GLU A 217 -18.08 -3.11 -10.04
C GLU A 217 -17.64 -4.56 -9.71
N PHE A 218 -18.59 -5.46 -9.43
CA PHE A 218 -18.33 -6.84 -8.99
C PHE A 218 -17.18 -7.54 -9.72
N LEU A 219 -17.30 -7.68 -11.05
CA LEU A 219 -16.34 -8.44 -11.85
C LEU A 219 -14.95 -7.78 -11.90
N GLN A 220 -14.91 -6.46 -12.01
CA GLN A 220 -13.66 -5.70 -12.04
C GLN A 220 -12.95 -5.79 -10.70
N SER A 221 -13.66 -5.64 -9.58
CA SER A 221 -13.12 -5.82 -8.24
C SER A 221 -12.52 -7.23 -8.07
N LEU A 222 -13.23 -8.28 -8.50
CA LEU A 222 -12.76 -9.66 -8.41
C LEU A 222 -11.47 -9.91 -9.22
N ILE A 223 -11.46 -9.49 -10.49
CA ILE A 223 -10.30 -9.68 -11.39
C ILE A 223 -9.08 -8.94 -10.85
N LYS A 224 -9.26 -7.69 -10.40
CA LYS A 224 -8.19 -6.86 -9.87
C LYS A 224 -7.66 -7.40 -8.53
N LEU A 225 -8.53 -7.86 -7.63
CA LEU A 225 -8.12 -8.52 -6.38
C LEU A 225 -7.33 -9.80 -6.63
N LYS A 226 -7.78 -10.65 -7.56
CA LYS A 226 -7.05 -11.86 -7.95
C LYS A 226 -5.68 -11.51 -8.53
N SER A 227 -5.62 -10.49 -9.39
CA SER A 227 -4.36 -10.02 -9.99
C SER A 227 -3.42 -9.44 -8.93
N ALA A 228 -3.93 -8.63 -8.01
CA ALA A 228 -3.19 -8.06 -6.90
C ALA A 228 -2.58 -9.16 -6.02
N HIS A 229 -3.35 -10.21 -5.69
CA HIS A 229 -2.85 -11.35 -4.91
C HIS A 229 -1.65 -12.04 -5.56
N VAL A 230 -1.73 -12.33 -6.86
CA VAL A 230 -0.63 -12.96 -7.60
C VAL A 230 0.59 -12.05 -7.64
N ARG A 231 0.39 -10.74 -7.89
CA ARG A 231 1.48 -9.76 -7.98
C ARG A 231 2.14 -9.48 -6.64
N LEU A 232 1.37 -9.33 -5.57
CA LEU A 232 1.90 -9.20 -4.20
C LEU A 232 2.71 -10.42 -3.81
N ARG A 233 2.22 -11.64 -4.09
CA ARG A 233 2.98 -12.86 -3.81
C ARG A 233 4.30 -12.90 -4.57
N ALA A 234 4.30 -12.53 -5.86
CA ALA A 234 5.51 -12.48 -6.67
C ALA A 234 6.52 -11.46 -6.13
N TRP A 235 6.07 -10.25 -5.80
CA TRP A 235 6.90 -9.21 -5.20
C TRP A 235 7.44 -9.60 -3.82
N PHE A 236 6.59 -10.14 -2.95
CA PHE A 236 7.00 -10.59 -1.61
C PHE A 236 8.03 -11.70 -1.67
N ASN A 237 7.85 -12.66 -2.58
CA ASN A 237 8.84 -13.71 -2.80
C ASN A 237 10.17 -13.16 -3.30
N SER A 238 10.18 -12.12 -4.15
CA SER A 238 11.43 -11.54 -4.66
C SER A 238 12.25 -10.86 -3.56
N VAL A 239 11.57 -10.22 -2.60
CA VAL A 239 12.20 -9.52 -1.47
C VAL A 239 12.36 -10.39 -0.21
N GLY A 240 12.03 -11.68 -0.30
CA GLY A 240 12.09 -12.61 0.84
C GLY A 240 11.04 -12.36 1.93
N TYR A 241 10.02 -11.54 1.68
CA TYR A 241 8.93 -11.29 2.63
C TYR A 241 7.99 -12.49 2.71
N LYS A 242 7.72 -12.95 3.92
CA LYS A 242 6.71 -13.96 4.22
C LYS A 242 5.66 -13.33 5.14
N PRO A 243 4.40 -13.19 4.70
CA PRO A 243 3.34 -12.67 5.56
C PRO A 243 3.30 -13.49 6.84
N MET A 244 3.49 -12.82 7.98
CA MET A 244 3.55 -13.50 9.27
C MET A 244 2.18 -14.16 9.52
N GLN A 245 2.18 -15.48 9.67
CA GLN A 245 1.04 -16.22 10.24
C GLN A 245 1.00 -15.85 11.72
N ILE A 246 0.51 -14.67 12.07
CA ILE A 246 0.25 -14.34 13.47
C ILE A 246 -0.88 -15.29 13.90
N LYS A 247 -0.51 -16.41 14.53
CA LYS A 247 -1.42 -17.10 15.44
C LYS A 247 -1.62 -16.14 16.61
N THR A 248 -2.62 -15.27 16.50
CA THR A 248 -3.04 -14.38 17.58
C THR A 248 -3.64 -15.24 18.69
N THR A 249 -2.79 -15.74 19.59
CA THR A 249 -3.19 -15.96 20.98
C THR A 249 -2.62 -14.79 21.78
N VAL A 250 -3.08 -13.58 21.48
CA VAL A 250 -2.84 -12.42 22.34
C VAL A 250 -4.06 -12.30 23.23
N LYS A 251 -3.99 -12.90 24.42
CA LYS A 251 -4.85 -12.52 25.54
C LYS A 251 -4.45 -11.10 25.94
N PHE A 252 -5.28 -10.14 25.57
CA PHE A 252 -5.14 -8.75 25.98
C PHE A 252 -5.95 -8.55 27.28
N PHE A 253 -5.36 -8.90 28.42
CA PHE A 253 -5.71 -8.35 29.74
C PHE A 253 -4.47 -8.48 30.62
N GLY A 254 -3.91 -7.34 31.01
CA GLY A 254 -2.81 -7.27 31.95
C GLY A 254 -3.27 -7.58 33.36
N PHE A 255 -2.64 -8.57 33.98
CA PHE A 255 -2.32 -8.52 35.41
C PHE A 255 -0.87 -9.00 35.56
N SER A 256 -0.05 -8.12 36.14
CA SER A 256 1.35 -8.34 36.46
C SER A 256 1.53 -9.51 37.42
N ASN A 257 2.55 -10.35 37.19
CA ASN A 257 3.72 -10.45 38.06
C ASN A 257 4.71 -11.51 37.53
N ASP A 258 5.98 -11.19 37.70
CA ASP A 258 7.21 -11.96 37.46
C ASP A 258 7.06 -13.49 37.41
N LEU A 259 7.51 -14.11 36.30
CA LEU A 259 8.52 -15.17 36.36
C LEU A 259 9.16 -15.40 34.98
N HIS A 260 10.48 -15.35 34.96
CA HIS A 260 11.40 -15.71 33.89
C HIS A 260 10.92 -16.91 33.04
N PHE A 261 10.55 -16.67 31.78
CA PHE A 261 10.50 -17.74 30.76
C PHE A 261 11.06 -17.21 29.44
N LYS A 262 12.28 -17.66 29.12
CA LYS A 262 12.92 -17.50 27.81
C LYS A 262 12.08 -18.21 26.76
N ILE A 263 11.15 -17.50 26.12
CA ILE A 263 10.55 -17.92 24.87
C ILE A 263 11.46 -17.44 23.74
N ALA A 264 11.98 -18.39 22.96
CA ALA A 264 12.82 -18.16 21.80
C ALA A 264 12.20 -17.11 20.88
N ARG A 265 12.85 -15.95 20.76
CA ARG A 265 12.57 -14.95 19.73
C ARG A 265 12.87 -15.60 18.37
N PRO A 266 11.91 -15.69 17.43
CA PRO A 266 12.27 -15.81 16.03
C PRO A 266 12.96 -14.49 15.65
N GLN A 267 14.23 -14.59 15.31
CA GLN A 267 15.13 -13.48 15.02
C GLN A 267 14.64 -12.66 13.81
N VAL A 268 14.10 -11.47 14.08
CA VAL A 268 14.44 -10.16 13.47
C VAL A 268 14.91 -10.17 11.99
N GLN A 269 14.06 -10.60 11.06
CA GLN A 269 14.16 -10.20 9.64
C GLN A 269 12.88 -9.51 9.12
N CYS A 270 11.75 -9.66 9.80
CA CYS A 270 10.47 -9.14 9.32
C CYS A 270 10.18 -7.68 9.74
N SER A 271 10.96 -7.11 10.66
CA SER A 271 10.69 -5.75 11.19
C SER A 271 11.06 -4.61 10.24
N SER A 272 11.92 -4.86 9.24
CA SER A 272 12.39 -3.85 8.27
C SER A 272 11.47 -3.72 7.05
N LEU A 273 10.68 -4.74 6.70
CA LEU A 273 9.80 -4.74 5.52
C LEU A 273 8.35 -4.36 5.88
N ARG A 274 8.18 -3.30 6.66
CA ARG A 274 6.85 -2.82 7.08
C ARG A 274 5.97 -2.43 5.90
N LEU A 275 6.57 -1.92 4.83
CA LEU A 275 5.88 -1.61 3.59
C LEU A 275 5.15 -2.84 3.01
N CYS A 276 5.82 -4.01 3.00
CA CYS A 276 5.19 -5.24 2.51
C CYS A 276 4.05 -5.70 3.44
N SER A 277 4.21 -5.55 4.76
CA SER A 277 3.14 -5.82 5.73
C SER A 277 1.92 -4.93 5.48
N TRP A 278 2.15 -3.63 5.33
CA TRP A 278 1.10 -2.66 5.06
C TRP A 278 0.37 -2.96 3.75
N ALA A 279 1.08 -3.31 2.68
CA ALA A 279 0.47 -3.67 1.40
C ALA A 279 -0.37 -4.95 1.51
N TYR A 280 0.07 -5.93 2.32
CA TYR A 280 -0.71 -7.13 2.60
C TYR A 280 -1.97 -6.83 3.42
N GLU A 281 -1.87 -5.98 4.45
CA GLU A 281 -3.01 -5.55 5.25
C GLU A 281 -4.02 -4.76 4.41
N PHE A 282 -3.55 -3.89 3.51
CA PHE A 282 -4.42 -3.19 2.56
C PHE A 282 -5.13 -4.19 1.64
N TYR A 283 -4.43 -5.18 1.08
CA TYR A 283 -5.07 -6.26 0.31
C TYR A 283 -6.14 -7.01 1.12
N MET A 284 -5.84 -7.38 2.37
CA MET A 284 -6.79 -8.08 3.23
C MET A 284 -8.03 -7.23 3.53
N LEU A 285 -7.86 -5.93 3.72
CA LEU A 285 -8.98 -5.00 3.86
C LEU A 285 -9.85 -4.97 2.60
N LEU A 286 -9.25 -4.85 1.41
CA LEU A 286 -10.00 -4.85 0.15
C LEU A 286 -10.75 -6.18 -0.07
N LEU A 287 -10.13 -7.30 0.32
CA LEU A 287 -10.78 -8.61 0.26
C LEU A 287 -11.98 -8.68 1.22
N ALA A 288 -11.84 -8.17 2.44
CA ALA A 288 -12.93 -8.10 3.40
C ALA A 288 -14.11 -7.23 2.90
N LYS A 289 -13.80 -6.09 2.28
CA LYS A 289 -14.81 -5.24 1.62
C LYS A 289 -15.50 -5.97 0.48
N PHE A 290 -14.75 -6.62 -0.39
CA PHE A 290 -15.32 -7.40 -1.50
C PHE A 290 -16.30 -8.46 -1.00
N SER A 291 -15.91 -9.21 0.04
CA SER A 291 -16.78 -10.22 0.66
C SER A 291 -18.02 -9.62 1.32
N LEU A 292 -17.94 -8.39 1.83
CA LEU A 292 -19.10 -7.69 2.39
C LEU A 292 -20.02 -7.13 1.29
N TYR A 293 -19.45 -6.41 0.31
CA TYR A 293 -20.17 -5.65 -0.72
C TYR A 293 -20.91 -6.57 -1.67
N PHE A 294 -20.37 -7.77 -1.86
CA PHE A 294 -20.92 -8.73 -2.79
C PHE A 294 -21.27 -10.04 -2.11
N HIS A 295 -21.54 -10.01 -0.80
CA HIS A 295 -21.89 -11.17 0.01
C HIS A 295 -23.00 -12.00 -0.65
N ASP A 296 -24.16 -11.38 -0.91
CA ASP A 296 -25.35 -12.06 -1.42
C ASP A 296 -25.12 -12.56 -2.86
N SER A 297 -24.35 -11.78 -3.64
CA SER A 297 -23.91 -12.18 -4.98
C SER A 297 -23.01 -13.41 -4.94
N LEU A 298 -22.04 -13.46 -4.01
CA LEU A 298 -21.11 -14.59 -3.86
C LEU A 298 -21.82 -15.84 -3.31
N GLN A 299 -22.71 -15.66 -2.34
CA GLN A 299 -23.47 -16.76 -1.74
C GLN A 299 -24.31 -17.49 -2.79
N SER A 300 -24.90 -16.75 -3.74
CA SER A 300 -25.69 -17.34 -4.83
C SER A 300 -24.88 -18.19 -5.83
N GLN A 301 -23.55 -18.02 -5.87
CA GLN A 301 -22.66 -18.64 -6.86
C GLN A 301 -21.82 -19.79 -6.30
N CYS A 302 -21.93 -20.06 -4.99
CA CYS A 302 -21.16 -21.06 -4.27
C CYS A 302 -22.09 -22.06 -3.57
N SER A 303 -21.58 -23.25 -3.24
CA SER A 303 -22.29 -24.11 -2.29
C SER A 303 -22.32 -23.44 -0.91
N THR A 304 -23.39 -23.61 -0.15
CA THR A 304 -23.54 -23.00 1.18
C THR A 304 -22.36 -23.35 2.10
N ASN A 305 -21.95 -24.62 2.12
CA ASN A 305 -20.84 -25.08 2.95
C ASN A 305 -19.50 -24.45 2.55
N ASP A 306 -19.22 -24.34 1.25
CA ASP A 306 -17.97 -23.74 0.77
C ASP A 306 -17.93 -22.23 1.05
N PHE A 307 -19.07 -21.57 0.89
CA PHE A 307 -19.23 -20.15 1.19
C PHE A 307 -18.99 -19.87 2.67
N ASP A 308 -19.71 -20.57 3.55
CA ASP A 308 -19.60 -20.39 5.01
C ASP A 308 -18.20 -20.71 5.52
N HIS A 309 -17.58 -21.78 5.00
CA HIS A 309 -16.20 -22.12 5.32
C HIS A 309 -15.22 -21.02 4.87
N THR A 310 -15.39 -20.50 3.65
CA THR A 310 -14.50 -19.47 3.09
C THR A 310 -14.61 -18.17 3.86
N ILE A 311 -15.84 -17.71 4.17
CA ILE A 311 -16.07 -16.54 5.01
C ILE A 311 -15.49 -16.77 6.40
N SER A 312 -15.63 -17.98 6.96
CA SER A 312 -15.13 -18.28 8.29
C SER A 312 -13.60 -18.37 8.39
N ALA A 313 -12.94 -18.80 7.31
CA ALA A 313 -11.49 -18.91 7.22
C ALA A 313 -10.79 -17.58 6.89
N MET A 314 -11.55 -16.53 6.54
CA MET A 314 -10.98 -15.23 6.21
C MET A 314 -10.27 -14.61 7.42
N LYS A 315 -9.03 -14.14 7.19
CA LYS A 315 -8.25 -13.44 8.21
C LYS A 315 -8.83 -12.05 8.47
N SER A 316 -8.54 -11.50 9.66
CA SER A 316 -8.93 -10.14 10.02
C SER A 316 -8.45 -9.10 9.00
N PRO A 317 -9.26 -8.08 8.65
CA PRO A 317 -10.63 -7.87 9.13
C PRO A 317 -11.66 -8.82 8.48
N ASN A 318 -12.67 -9.25 9.22
CA ASN A 318 -13.80 -10.03 8.70
C ASN A 318 -15.12 -9.32 9.03
N PHE A 319 -15.53 -8.44 8.11
CA PHE A 319 -16.72 -7.61 8.32
C PHE A 319 -18.01 -8.44 8.37
N VAL A 320 -18.13 -9.48 7.55
CA VAL A 320 -19.32 -10.34 7.53
C VAL A 320 -19.53 -10.97 8.92
N GLN A 321 -18.51 -11.60 9.49
CA GLN A 321 -18.59 -12.17 10.84
C GLN A 321 -18.87 -11.10 11.91
N MET A 322 -18.28 -9.91 11.78
CA MET A 322 -18.52 -8.79 12.69
C MET A 322 -19.99 -8.36 12.69
N PHE A 323 -20.60 -8.18 11.52
CA PHE A 323 -22.02 -7.82 11.41
C PHE A 323 -22.94 -8.97 11.85
N THR A 324 -22.61 -10.23 11.55
CA THR A 324 -23.38 -11.38 12.04
C THR A 324 -23.31 -11.49 13.57
N ALA A 325 -22.15 -11.29 14.17
CA ALA A 325 -21.99 -11.29 15.63
C ALA A 325 -22.79 -10.14 16.27
N PHE A 326 -22.76 -8.95 15.66
CA PHE A 326 -23.57 -7.81 16.10
C PHE A 326 -25.07 -8.10 15.99
N GLN A 327 -25.52 -8.69 14.87
CA GLN A 327 -26.92 -9.06 14.67
C GLN A 327 -27.41 -10.00 15.77
N ARG A 328 -26.60 -11.00 16.14
CA ARG A 328 -26.93 -11.95 17.22
C ARG A 328 -26.97 -11.31 18.61
N LYS A 329 -26.17 -10.28 18.84
CA LYS A 329 -26.04 -9.61 20.15
C LYS A 329 -27.13 -8.56 20.38
N MET A 330 -27.40 -7.74 19.36
CA MET A 330 -28.25 -6.57 19.48
C MET A 330 -29.66 -6.78 18.90
N GLU A 331 -29.84 -7.85 18.14
CA GLU A 331 -31.09 -8.21 17.44
C GLU A 331 -31.69 -7.01 16.65
N PRO A 332 -30.89 -6.32 15.81
CA PRO A 332 -31.47 -5.36 14.87
C PRO A 332 -32.41 -6.07 13.92
N LEU A 333 -33.46 -5.36 13.50
CA LEU A 333 -34.38 -5.81 12.49
C LEU A 333 -33.66 -6.02 11.14
N PHE A 334 -32.83 -5.04 10.75
CA PHE A 334 -32.01 -5.11 9.55
C PHE A 334 -30.65 -4.42 9.77
N ILE A 335 -29.62 -4.97 9.13
CA ILE A 335 -28.36 -4.32 8.82
C ILE A 335 -28.24 -4.34 7.30
N LEU A 336 -28.17 -3.16 6.69
CA LEU A 336 -28.17 -2.98 5.24
C LEU A 336 -26.89 -2.27 4.81
N LEU A 337 -26.28 -2.72 3.71
CA LEU A 337 -25.30 -1.94 2.98
C LEU A 337 -25.98 -1.33 1.76
N ILE A 338 -25.96 0.00 1.66
CA ILE A 338 -26.71 0.75 0.65
C ILE A 338 -25.76 1.68 -0.12
N ALA A 339 -25.82 1.63 -1.46
CA ALA A 339 -25.18 2.61 -2.31
C ALA A 339 -26.19 3.67 -2.78
N ASN A 340 -25.82 4.94 -2.62
CA ASN A 340 -26.59 6.08 -3.10
C ASN A 340 -26.11 6.49 -4.50
N ARG A 341 -26.91 6.19 -5.53
CA ARG A 341 -26.63 6.54 -6.93
C ARG A 341 -27.12 7.94 -7.32
N TYR A 342 -27.88 8.62 -6.46
CA TYR A 342 -28.41 9.95 -6.78
C TYR A 342 -27.29 10.97 -7.04
N SER A 343 -26.22 10.91 -6.25
CA SER A 343 -25.03 11.77 -6.34
C SER A 343 -23.82 11.07 -6.98
N ALA A 344 -24.00 9.86 -7.51
CA ALA A 344 -22.92 8.99 -7.96
C ALA A 344 -23.34 8.14 -9.17
N PRO A 345 -23.44 8.76 -10.37
CA PRO A 345 -23.85 8.06 -11.58
C PRO A 345 -22.82 7.01 -12.04
N ASP A 346 -21.58 7.11 -11.57
CA ASP A 346 -20.50 6.16 -11.85
C ASP A 346 -20.63 4.83 -11.09
N ILE A 347 -21.54 4.75 -10.11
CA ILE A 347 -21.89 3.48 -9.45
C ILE A 347 -22.75 2.65 -10.41
N SER A 348 -22.33 1.41 -10.62
CA SER A 348 -23.05 0.42 -11.44
C SER A 348 -24.51 0.26 -10.98
N SER A 349 -25.45 0.21 -11.91
CA SER A 349 -26.85 -0.16 -11.64
C SER A 349 -27.03 -1.67 -11.43
N LEU A 350 -26.00 -2.46 -11.74
CA LEU A 350 -26.00 -3.91 -11.64
C LEU A 350 -25.37 -4.34 -10.31
N VAL A 351 -26.04 -5.24 -9.61
CA VAL A 351 -25.50 -5.91 -8.41
C VAL A 351 -25.01 -7.30 -8.83
N GLY A 352 -23.74 -7.62 -8.56
CA GLY A 352 -23.18 -8.95 -8.83
C GLY A 352 -22.95 -9.29 -10.31
N TYR A 353 -23.22 -10.54 -10.69
CA TYR A 353 -22.95 -11.11 -12.02
C TYR A 353 -24.05 -10.87 -13.07
N GLY A 354 -25.04 -10.04 -12.75
CA GLY A 354 -26.16 -9.72 -13.63
C GLY A 354 -27.48 -10.27 -13.12
N CYS A 355 -28.24 -9.41 -12.46
CA CYS A 355 -29.53 -9.02 -12.99
C CYS A 355 -29.43 -7.51 -13.18
N ALA A 356 -29.84 -6.97 -14.33
CA ALA A 356 -30.47 -5.66 -14.28
C ALA A 356 -31.48 -5.77 -13.16
N ALA A 357 -31.40 -4.92 -12.12
CA ALA A 357 -32.51 -4.78 -11.17
C ALA A 357 -33.77 -4.81 -12.05
N ASP A 358 -34.54 -5.90 -11.95
CA ASP A 358 -35.36 -6.39 -13.05
C ASP A 358 -36.03 -5.19 -13.67
N THR A 359 -35.77 -4.95 -14.96
CA THR A 359 -36.49 -3.93 -15.74
C THR A 359 -37.95 -4.36 -15.94
N ASN A 360 -38.55 -4.99 -14.94
CA ASN A 360 -39.95 -4.86 -14.67
C ASN A 360 -40.18 -3.40 -14.32
N ASP A 361 -41.01 -2.75 -15.13
CA ASP A 361 -41.60 -1.41 -14.97
C ASP A 361 -42.28 -1.17 -13.59
N GLY A 362 -42.23 -2.14 -12.67
CA GLY A 362 -42.76 -2.11 -11.32
C GLY A 362 -41.73 -1.94 -10.19
N GLU A 363 -40.41 -1.96 -10.45
CA GLU A 363 -39.44 -1.60 -9.40
C GLU A 363 -39.43 -0.08 -9.17
N GLY A 364 -39.91 0.34 -7.98
CA GLY A 364 -40.06 1.75 -7.63
C GLY A 364 -38.76 2.56 -7.78
N GLU A 365 -38.89 3.81 -8.23
CA GLU A 365 -37.77 4.72 -8.53
C GLU A 365 -36.70 4.86 -7.43
N LEU A 366 -37.06 4.62 -6.16
CA LEU A 366 -36.11 4.62 -5.04
C LEU A 366 -35.16 3.42 -5.10
N ARG A 367 -35.59 2.23 -5.52
CA ARG A 367 -34.72 1.04 -5.64
C ARG A 367 -33.62 1.24 -6.67
N LYS A 368 -33.92 1.93 -7.77
CA LYS A 368 -32.92 2.25 -8.81
C LYS A 368 -31.84 3.24 -8.31
N LYS A 369 -32.18 4.06 -7.32
CA LYS A 369 -31.33 5.12 -6.75
C LYS A 369 -30.59 4.68 -5.50
N PHE A 370 -31.16 3.77 -4.71
CA PHE A 370 -30.60 3.25 -3.46
C PHE A 370 -30.47 1.73 -3.56
N LEU A 371 -29.31 1.27 -4.01
CA LEU A 371 -29.05 -0.15 -4.20
C LEU A 371 -28.68 -0.80 -2.88
N ILE A 372 -29.39 -1.87 -2.50
CA ILE A 372 -29.05 -2.70 -1.33
C ILE A 372 -28.12 -3.82 -1.79
N PHE A 373 -26.89 -3.84 -1.27
CA PHE A 373 -25.84 -4.80 -1.59
C PHE A 373 -25.74 -5.96 -0.60
N LEU A 374 -26.16 -5.71 0.64
CA LEU A 374 -26.17 -6.68 1.72
C LEU A 374 -27.42 -6.46 2.55
N LYS A 375 -28.09 -7.56 2.90
CA LYS A 375 -29.16 -7.59 3.89
C LYS A 375 -28.85 -8.66 4.93
N ILE A 376 -28.68 -8.24 6.18
CA ILE A 376 -28.60 -9.16 7.34
C ILE A 376 -29.79 -8.85 8.25
N GLY A 377 -30.63 -9.85 8.55
CA GLY A 377 -31.80 -9.64 9.42
C GLY A 377 -32.96 -10.59 9.09
N ASP A 378 -34.17 -10.16 9.43
CA ASP A 378 -35.39 -10.97 9.27
C ASP A 378 -35.79 -11.12 7.79
N GLU A 379 -35.71 -12.34 7.26
CA GLU A 379 -36.09 -12.61 5.86
C GLU A 379 -37.58 -12.44 5.56
N ALA A 380 -38.45 -12.56 6.57
CA ALA A 380 -39.90 -12.47 6.37
C ALA A 380 -40.38 -11.01 6.19
N LYS A 381 -39.63 -10.04 6.70
CA LYS A 381 -40.00 -8.61 6.62
C LYS A 381 -39.43 -7.97 5.35
N LYS A 382 -40.26 -7.22 4.62
CA LYS A 382 -39.86 -6.52 3.39
C LYS A 382 -39.13 -5.22 3.71
N VAL A 383 -37.96 -4.97 3.14
CA VAL A 383 -37.21 -3.72 3.35
C VAL A 383 -37.84 -2.52 2.62
N ASP A 384 -38.67 -2.79 1.59
CA ASP A 384 -39.20 -1.77 0.68
C ASP A 384 -39.95 -0.63 1.33
N PHE A 385 -40.74 -0.92 2.35
CA PHE A 385 -41.52 0.11 3.04
C PHE A 385 -40.64 1.05 3.88
N LEU A 386 -39.39 0.66 4.16
CA LEU A 386 -38.43 1.45 4.94
C LEU A 386 -37.55 2.34 4.05
N LEU A 387 -37.44 2.04 2.75
CA LEU A 387 -36.60 2.79 1.81
C LEU A 387 -36.88 4.29 1.76
N PRO A 388 -38.14 4.78 1.82
CA PRO A 388 -38.41 6.21 1.87
C PRO A 388 -37.72 6.90 3.05
N SER A 389 -37.88 6.37 4.27
CA SER A 389 -37.25 6.93 5.49
C SER A 389 -35.72 6.89 5.40
N ILE A 390 -35.16 5.77 4.90
CA ILE A 390 -33.71 5.61 4.71
C ILE A 390 -33.19 6.65 3.70
N SER A 391 -33.90 6.84 2.59
CA SER A 391 -33.48 7.74 1.52
C SER A 391 -33.39 9.20 1.98
N ILE A 392 -34.34 9.65 2.80
CA ILE A 392 -34.37 11.00 3.38
C ILE A 392 -33.15 11.17 4.29
N LEU A 393 -32.90 10.21 5.18
CA LEU A 393 -31.78 10.28 6.12
C LEU A 393 -30.41 10.25 5.42
N ILE A 394 -30.26 9.48 4.35
CA ILE A 394 -29.05 9.50 3.51
C ILE A 394 -28.89 10.86 2.81
N GLN A 395 -29.97 11.43 2.26
CA GLN A 395 -29.89 12.74 1.60
C GLN A 395 -29.58 13.87 2.59
N ASP A 396 -30.14 13.80 3.80
CA ASP A 396 -29.81 14.70 4.91
C ASP A 396 -28.32 14.57 5.30
N SER A 397 -27.74 13.37 5.23
CA SER A 397 -26.31 13.16 5.47
C SER A 397 -25.44 13.92 4.48
N VAL A 398 -25.83 13.92 3.22
CA VAL A 398 -25.06 14.54 2.13
C VAL A 398 -25.08 16.06 2.23
N THR A 399 -26.19 16.63 2.71
CA THR A 399 -26.35 18.08 2.88
C THR A 399 -25.69 18.60 4.15
N LYS A 400 -25.69 17.84 5.24
CA LYS A 400 -25.11 18.21 6.56
C LYS A 400 -23.59 17.98 6.67
N LYS A 401 -22.84 18.11 5.58
CA LYS A 401 -21.41 17.78 5.41
C LYS A 401 -20.38 18.42 6.40
N SER A 402 -20.79 19.02 7.52
CA SER A 402 -19.91 19.75 8.44
C SER A 402 -20.08 19.42 9.93
N GLY A 403 -20.67 18.28 10.30
CA GLY A 403 -20.83 17.87 11.70
C GLY A 403 -19.99 16.64 12.04
N THR A 404 -19.30 16.68 13.17
CA THR A 404 -18.50 15.61 13.79
C THR A 404 -19.26 14.31 14.12
N ASP A 405 -20.57 14.24 13.85
CA ASP A 405 -21.36 13.04 14.06
C ASP A 405 -21.32 12.16 12.81
N ARG A 406 -20.48 11.12 12.86
CA ARG A 406 -20.38 10.10 11.81
C ARG A 406 -21.68 9.31 11.67
N ILE A 407 -22.48 9.21 12.72
CA ILE A 407 -23.72 8.43 12.72
C ILE A 407 -24.93 9.35 12.71
N ILE A 408 -25.85 9.13 11.78
CA ILE A 408 -27.15 9.80 11.75
C ILE A 408 -28.18 8.89 12.40
N TYR A 409 -28.79 9.39 13.47
CA TYR A 409 -29.83 8.70 14.20
C TYR A 409 -31.21 9.32 13.94
N CYS A 410 -32.23 8.48 13.81
CA CYS A 410 -33.63 8.90 13.77
C CYS A 410 -34.53 7.83 14.41
N TYR A 411 -35.46 8.25 15.27
CA TYR A 411 -36.56 7.41 15.71
C TYR A 411 -37.86 7.89 15.09
N ASP A 412 -38.42 7.08 14.21
CA ASP A 412 -39.72 7.33 13.60
C ASP A 412 -40.83 6.81 14.53
N GLN A 413 -41.58 7.73 15.11
CA GLN A 413 -42.68 7.42 16.04
C GLN A 413 -43.89 6.80 15.35
N LEU A 414 -44.08 7.03 14.04
CA LEU A 414 -45.25 6.53 13.30
C LEU A 414 -45.13 5.04 13.01
N ILE A 415 -43.92 4.59 12.69
CA ILE A 415 -43.64 3.17 12.42
C ILE A 415 -42.93 2.48 13.59
N CYS A 416 -42.67 3.20 14.69
CA CYS A 416 -42.01 2.74 15.91
C CYS A 416 -40.63 2.10 15.66
N LYS A 417 -39.79 2.70 14.81
CA LYS A 417 -38.46 2.16 14.45
C LYS A 417 -37.35 3.17 14.66
N SER A 418 -36.21 2.69 15.16
CA SER A 418 -34.96 3.45 15.21
C SER A 418 -34.09 3.11 14.00
N PHE A 419 -33.50 4.14 13.40
CA PHE A 419 -32.59 4.08 12.26
C PHE A 419 -31.25 4.69 12.67
N PHE A 420 -30.18 3.99 12.32
CA PHE A 420 -28.81 4.50 12.40
C PHE A 420 -28.19 4.40 11.01
N ILE A 421 -27.69 5.51 10.47
CA ILE A 421 -27.05 5.56 9.15
C ILE A 421 -25.62 6.02 9.31
N LEU A 422 -24.70 5.19 8.83
CA LEU A 422 -23.26 5.39 8.91
C LEU A 422 -22.69 5.50 7.49
N PRO A 423 -22.13 6.65 7.07
CA PRO A 423 -21.35 6.73 5.85
C PRO A 423 -20.03 5.99 6.04
N VAL A 424 -19.77 4.99 5.21
CA VAL A 424 -18.56 4.16 5.32
C VAL A 424 -17.52 4.48 4.27
N GLU A 425 -17.96 4.76 3.03
CA GLU A 425 -17.12 5.11 1.87
C GLU A 425 -17.89 6.02 0.90
N TYR A 426 -17.31 6.31 -0.27
CA TYR A 426 -17.90 7.12 -1.32
C TYR A 426 -19.32 6.62 -1.69
N ASN A 427 -20.33 7.39 -1.26
CA ASN A 427 -21.75 7.11 -1.45
C ASN A 427 -22.21 5.70 -0.98
N LEU A 428 -21.48 5.11 -0.04
CA LEU A 428 -21.81 3.83 0.57
C LEU A 428 -22.14 4.02 2.05
N TYR A 429 -23.25 3.42 2.48
CA TYR A 429 -23.84 3.63 3.78
C TYR A 429 -24.22 2.30 4.42
N ILE A 430 -23.94 2.17 5.71
CA ILE A 430 -24.49 1.11 6.54
C ILE A 430 -25.71 1.64 7.27
N THR A 431 -26.84 0.95 7.15
CA THR A 431 -28.08 1.29 7.84
C THR A 431 -28.47 0.18 8.80
N ILE A 432 -28.59 0.51 10.08
CA ILE A 432 -29.04 -0.41 11.13
C ILE A 432 -30.43 0.02 11.59
N ILE A 433 -31.37 -0.91 11.59
CA ILE A 433 -32.78 -0.66 11.89
C ILE A 433 -33.20 -1.52 13.06
N PHE A 434 -33.90 -0.94 14.05
CA PHE A 434 -34.46 -1.66 15.19
C PHE A 434 -35.99 -1.55 15.20
N ASP A 435 -36.66 -2.64 15.58
CA ASP A 435 -38.12 -2.69 15.77
C ASP A 435 -38.55 -2.18 17.16
N ARG A 436 -37.77 -1.24 17.70
CA ARG A 436 -37.94 -0.62 19.01
C ARG A 436 -37.23 0.72 19.03
N LYS A 437 -37.60 1.57 19.99
CA LYS A 437 -36.84 2.77 20.31
C LYS A 437 -35.50 2.37 20.96
N VAL A 438 -34.41 2.71 20.30
CA VAL A 438 -33.04 2.59 20.82
C VAL A 438 -32.51 4.00 21.08
N SER A 439 -31.81 4.19 22.19
CA SER A 439 -31.21 5.50 22.51
C SER A 439 -30.11 5.84 21.49
N GLU A 440 -30.01 7.11 21.11
CA GLU A 440 -28.90 7.62 20.31
C GLU A 440 -27.55 7.39 21.02
N ARG A 441 -27.52 7.57 22.34
CA ARG A 441 -26.33 7.36 23.21
C ARG A 441 -26.16 5.91 23.67
N ASP A 442 -26.70 4.95 22.93
CA ASP A 442 -26.45 3.55 23.26
C ASP A 442 -24.98 3.26 22.94
N ASN A 443 -24.14 3.29 23.98
CA ASN A 443 -22.72 3.02 23.89
C ASN A 443 -22.39 1.74 23.12
N THR A 444 -23.32 0.79 22.97
CA THR A 444 -23.12 -0.45 22.21
C THR A 444 -23.20 -0.24 20.70
N VAL A 445 -24.00 0.72 20.23
CA VAL A 445 -24.06 1.14 18.82
C VAL A 445 -22.95 2.16 18.53
N ASP A 446 -22.66 3.05 19.48
CA ASP A 446 -21.53 4.00 19.41
C ASP A 446 -20.16 3.30 19.55
N SER A 447 -20.06 2.16 20.23
CA SER A 447 -18.84 1.32 20.27
C SER A 447 -18.78 0.29 19.16
N PHE A 448 -19.92 -0.05 18.55
CA PHE A 448 -19.94 -0.70 17.24
C PHE A 448 -19.59 0.29 16.13
N ASP A 449 -19.62 1.60 16.41
CA ASP A 449 -19.10 2.60 15.50
C ASP A 449 -17.70 2.17 15.08
N ILE A 450 -17.56 2.07 13.77
CA ILE A 450 -16.55 1.36 13.02
C ILE A 450 -15.23 2.17 13.05
N GLY A 451 -14.86 2.70 14.22
CA GLY A 451 -13.78 3.65 14.39
C GLY A 451 -13.48 4.18 15.81
N HIS A 452 -14.07 3.65 16.89
CA HIS A 452 -13.84 4.27 18.22
C HIS A 452 -12.52 3.87 18.92
N ASP A 453 -11.74 2.91 18.40
CA ASP A 453 -10.50 2.47 19.06
C ASP A 453 -9.19 3.03 18.48
N ASN A 454 -9.26 3.89 17.47
CA ASN A 454 -8.14 4.76 17.10
C ASN A 454 -8.68 6.07 16.55
N LYS A 455 -8.29 7.19 17.18
CA LYS A 455 -8.63 8.54 16.75
C LYS A 455 -8.50 8.69 15.22
N ASP A 456 -9.58 9.17 14.63
CA ASP A 456 -9.66 9.89 13.35
C ASP A 456 -9.93 9.13 12.03
N ARG A 457 -10.01 7.79 11.93
CA ARG A 457 -10.27 7.15 10.60
C ARG A 457 -11.19 5.91 10.60
N SER A 458 -11.91 5.71 9.48
CA SER A 458 -12.88 4.61 9.26
C SER A 458 -12.16 3.26 9.14
N LEU A 459 -12.70 2.16 9.71
CA LEU A 459 -12.19 0.78 9.49
C LEU A 459 -12.18 0.37 8.00
N PHE A 460 -12.88 1.12 7.15
CA PHE A 460 -12.86 0.91 5.70
C PHE A 460 -11.69 1.63 5.01
N LEU A 461 -10.83 2.36 5.72
CA LEU A 461 -9.64 2.96 5.12
C LEU A 461 -8.39 2.09 5.32
N PRO A 462 -7.40 2.19 4.43
CA PRO A 462 -6.13 1.48 4.59
C PRO A 462 -5.46 1.80 5.93
N PRO A 463 -4.68 0.87 6.51
CA PRO A 463 -3.95 1.12 7.75
C PRO A 463 -3.02 2.34 7.60
N THR A 464 -2.76 3.06 8.70
CA THR A 464 -1.80 4.18 8.75
C THR A 464 -0.78 3.99 9.84
#